data_AF-A0A7Y9ZGP4-F1
#
_entry.id   AF-A0A7Y9ZGP4-F1
#
_cell.length_a   1.000
_cell.length_b   1.000
_cell.length_c   1.000
_cell.angle_alpha   90.00
_cell.angle_beta   90.00
_cell.angle_gamma   90.00
#
_symmetry.space_group_name_H-M   'P 1'
#
loop_
_entity.id
_entity.type
_entity.pdbx_description
1 polymer ?
#
loop_
_entity_poly.entity_id
_entity_poly.type
_entity_poly.pdbx_seq_one_letter_code
_entity_poly.pdbx_strand_id
1 'polypeptide(L)'
;MSSLATRTQAAPTPTPELRNQFASHPVPVQAGTTLRRILFATLDRADQVASEHVEVWEQFVRILEQNQNDPRSTARCAVLANLVALVVFDEPADYAATVELAAQVGQPRLARLQHRASVALETDPAMPWTTTAVRRLVRWDLAARLGRQVPAGVDEDVATTCAVIAQNLVFEDIDPERSSGDPITSVAQLHDLVDRGSIIEWRNHLGAIAASPWGPYADQLLEIGRASDRPSALAAIASSIEQCQEWCRDRERDQVAREIRHLVAVSGSSQREFASRIGTSPSRLSTYVRGTVTPSAAMLLRIQRASRMLQRQSGRTVLAPRR
;
A
#
# COMPACT_ATOMS: atom_id res chain seq x y z
N MET A 1 -44.43 -16.48 20.04
CA MET A 1 -43.48 -15.46 20.54
C MET A 1 -42.26 -16.16 21.13
N SER A 2 -41.40 -16.71 20.27
CA SER A 2 -40.15 -17.34 20.71
C SER A 2 -39.04 -16.30 20.64
N SER A 3 -38.69 -15.74 21.79
CA SER A 3 -37.51 -14.92 21.97
C SER A 3 -36.29 -15.84 21.88
N LEU A 4 -35.59 -15.81 20.75
CA LEU A 4 -34.27 -16.40 20.60
C LEU A 4 -33.31 -15.58 21.46
N ALA A 5 -32.98 -16.11 22.63
CA ALA A 5 -31.86 -15.63 23.42
C ALA A 5 -30.60 -15.78 22.57
N THR A 6 -30.10 -14.67 22.04
CA THR A 6 -28.78 -14.58 21.42
C THR A 6 -27.76 -14.98 22.48
N ARG A 7 -27.30 -16.24 22.44
CA ARG A 7 -26.13 -16.66 23.23
C ARG A 7 -24.98 -15.79 22.74
N THR A 8 -24.48 -14.90 23.62
CA THR A 8 -23.19 -14.24 23.43
C THR A 8 -22.13 -15.34 23.39
N GLN A 9 -21.76 -15.76 22.18
CA GLN A 9 -20.74 -16.78 21.97
C GLN A 9 -19.40 -16.12 22.29
N ALA A 10 -18.67 -16.69 23.26
CA ALA A 10 -17.33 -16.23 23.58
C ALA A 10 -16.43 -16.42 22.36
N ALA A 11 -15.56 -15.44 22.08
CA ALA A 11 -14.61 -15.53 20.99
C ALA A 11 -13.70 -16.76 21.17
N PRO A 12 -13.37 -17.51 20.10
CA PRO A 12 -12.50 -18.66 20.22
C PRO A 12 -11.13 -18.25 20.76
N THR A 13 -10.71 -18.92 21.83
CA THR A 13 -9.35 -18.80 22.34
C THR A 13 -8.41 -19.61 21.45
N PRO A 14 -7.32 -19.01 20.94
CA PRO A 14 -6.35 -19.75 20.14
C PRO A 14 -5.74 -20.90 20.94
N THR A 15 -5.53 -22.05 20.28
CA THR A 15 -5.00 -23.25 20.96
C THR A 15 -3.55 -23.02 21.44
N PRO A 16 -3.15 -23.59 22.60
CA PRO A 16 -1.76 -23.54 23.05
C PRO A 16 -0.77 -24.11 22.01
N GLU A 17 -1.24 -25.05 21.20
CA GLU A 17 -0.49 -25.66 20.09
C GLU A 17 -0.13 -24.63 19.00
N LEU A 18 -1.06 -23.74 18.65
CA LEU A 18 -0.84 -22.69 17.66
C LEU A 18 0.30 -21.77 18.07
N ARG A 19 0.36 -21.38 19.34
CA ARG A 19 1.44 -20.55 19.90
C ARG A 19 2.80 -21.24 19.78
N ASN A 20 2.85 -22.52 20.14
CA ASN A 20 4.07 -23.32 20.07
C ASN A 20 4.57 -23.48 18.63
N GLN A 21 3.68 -23.67 17.66
CA GLN A 21 4.05 -23.78 16.25
C GLN A 21 4.70 -22.49 15.73
N PHE A 22 4.07 -21.33 15.90
CA PHE A 22 4.66 -20.05 15.46
C PHE A 22 5.96 -19.71 16.20
N ALA A 23 6.11 -20.13 17.46
CA ALA A 23 7.34 -20.00 18.23
C ALA A 23 8.50 -20.86 17.66
N SER A 24 8.20 -21.94 16.95
CA SER A 24 9.19 -22.84 16.35
C SER A 24 9.75 -22.38 14.99
N HIS A 25 9.05 -21.48 14.28
CA HIS A 25 9.45 -21.05 12.94
C HIS A 25 10.89 -20.44 12.88
N PRO A 26 11.67 -20.62 11.80
CA PRO A 26 12.92 -19.89 11.63
C PRO A 26 12.62 -18.46 11.16
N VAL A 27 13.08 -17.46 11.92
CA VAL A 27 13.01 -16.05 11.55
C VAL A 27 14.32 -15.34 11.94
N PRO A 28 14.79 -14.32 11.21
CA PRO A 28 15.97 -13.55 11.59
C PRO A 28 15.82 -13.01 13.02
N VAL A 29 16.83 -13.15 13.88
CA VAL A 29 16.69 -13.00 15.35
C VAL A 29 16.01 -11.68 15.77
N GLN A 30 16.36 -10.55 15.15
CA GLN A 30 15.76 -9.26 15.48
C GLN A 30 14.33 -9.11 14.93
N ALA A 31 14.13 -9.29 13.62
CA ALA A 31 12.81 -9.16 12.99
C ALA A 31 11.80 -10.20 13.51
N GLY A 32 12.25 -11.44 13.73
CA GLY A 32 11.44 -12.54 14.23
C GLY A 32 10.88 -12.32 15.62
N THR A 33 11.65 -11.67 16.49
CA THR A 33 11.22 -11.38 17.87
C THR A 33 10.06 -10.39 17.87
N THR A 34 10.16 -9.30 17.10
CA THR A 34 9.07 -8.30 16.97
C THR A 34 7.81 -8.91 16.37
N LEU A 35 7.92 -9.67 15.27
CA LEU A 35 6.77 -10.28 14.60
C LEU A 35 6.00 -11.23 15.54
N ARG A 36 6.71 -12.08 16.28
CA ARG A 36 6.10 -12.99 17.25
C ARG A 36 5.48 -12.28 18.43
N ARG A 37 6.17 -11.26 18.96
CA ARG A 37 5.67 -10.46 20.09
C ARG A 37 4.33 -9.83 19.73
N ILE A 38 4.22 -9.23 18.54
CA ILE A 38 2.97 -8.62 18.06
C ILE A 38 1.88 -9.68 17.89
N LEU A 39 2.19 -10.80 17.22
CA LEU A 39 1.23 -11.89 17.04
C LEU A 39 0.69 -12.41 18.38
N PHE A 40 1.58 -12.71 19.33
CA PHE A 40 1.19 -13.26 20.62
C PHE A 40 0.49 -12.24 21.51
N ALA A 41 0.91 -10.97 21.52
CA ALA A 41 0.22 -9.91 22.26
C ALA A 41 -1.22 -9.68 21.76
N THR A 42 -1.49 -9.90 20.47
CA THR A 42 -2.87 -9.91 19.97
C THR A 42 -3.62 -11.13 20.51
N LEU A 43 -3.06 -12.34 20.38
CA LEU A 43 -3.71 -13.58 20.81
C LEU A 43 -3.98 -13.66 22.32
N ASP A 44 -3.10 -13.07 23.14
CA ASP A 44 -3.22 -13.05 24.60
C ASP A 44 -4.42 -12.20 25.08
N ARG A 45 -5.04 -11.40 24.18
CA ARG A 45 -6.24 -10.58 24.44
C ARG A 45 -7.54 -11.21 23.92
N ALA A 46 -7.56 -12.51 23.59
CA ALA A 46 -8.73 -13.19 23.04
C ALA A 46 -10.00 -13.09 23.90
N ASP A 47 -9.83 -12.99 25.23
CA ASP A 47 -10.91 -12.84 26.20
C ASP A 47 -11.53 -11.43 26.24
N GLN A 48 -10.86 -10.45 25.65
CA GLN A 48 -11.29 -9.04 25.60
C GLN A 48 -12.08 -8.70 24.31
N VAL A 49 -12.28 -9.67 23.42
CA VAL A 49 -12.97 -9.47 22.14
C VAL A 49 -14.45 -9.17 22.38
N ALA A 50 -14.88 -7.97 22.00
CA ALA A 50 -16.28 -7.55 22.06
C ALA A 50 -17.16 -8.39 21.10
N SER A 51 -18.45 -8.53 21.43
CA SER A 51 -19.39 -9.35 20.65
C SER A 51 -19.52 -8.94 19.18
N GLU A 52 -19.36 -7.65 18.88
CA GLU A 52 -19.38 -7.10 17.51
C GLU A 52 -18.15 -7.46 16.66
N HIS A 53 -17.10 -8.00 17.28
CA HIS A 53 -15.85 -8.36 16.64
C HIS A 53 -15.58 -9.88 16.64
N VAL A 54 -16.52 -10.70 17.12
CA VAL A 54 -16.37 -12.16 17.19
C VAL A 54 -16.15 -12.76 15.80
N GLU A 55 -16.88 -12.30 14.78
CA GLU A 55 -16.77 -12.83 13.41
C GLU A 55 -15.37 -12.61 12.81
N VAL A 56 -14.84 -11.39 12.90
CA VAL A 56 -13.49 -11.07 12.40
C VAL A 56 -12.41 -11.81 13.18
N TRP A 57 -12.62 -11.99 14.49
CA TRP A 57 -11.72 -12.76 15.34
C TRP A 57 -11.70 -14.26 14.99
N GLU A 58 -12.87 -14.87 14.79
CA GLU A 58 -12.99 -16.26 14.34
C GLU A 58 -12.27 -16.48 13.01
N GLN A 59 -12.46 -15.58 12.05
CA GLN A 59 -11.80 -15.65 10.75
C GLN A 59 -10.28 -15.47 10.89
N PHE A 60 -9.83 -14.56 11.77
CA PHE A 60 -8.41 -14.40 12.09
C PHE A 60 -7.78 -15.69 12.63
N VAL A 61 -8.38 -16.31 13.65
CA VAL A 61 -7.88 -17.56 14.24
C VAL A 61 -7.83 -18.67 13.19
N ARG A 62 -8.87 -18.81 12.36
CA ARG A 62 -8.91 -19.79 11.26
C ARG A 62 -7.76 -19.60 10.27
N ILE A 63 -7.45 -18.36 9.90
CA ILE A 63 -6.32 -18.06 9.00
C ILE A 63 -5.00 -18.46 9.66
N LEU A 64 -4.82 -18.21 10.96
CA LEU A 64 -3.61 -18.63 11.67
C LEU A 64 -3.46 -20.16 11.68
N GLU A 65 -4.52 -20.90 11.98
CA GLU A 65 -4.52 -22.37 11.98
C GLU A 65 -4.17 -22.96 10.61
N GLN A 66 -4.66 -22.35 9.52
CA GLN A 66 -4.33 -22.77 8.16
C GLN A 66 -2.86 -22.55 7.80
N ASN A 67 -2.21 -21.57 8.44
CA ASN A 67 -0.83 -21.17 8.12
C ASN A 67 0.20 -21.65 9.17
N GLN A 68 -0.25 -22.31 10.25
CA GLN A 68 0.61 -22.67 11.39
C GLN A 68 1.78 -23.59 11.04
N ASN A 69 1.72 -24.31 9.92
CA ASN A 69 2.77 -25.24 9.46
C ASN A 69 3.72 -24.63 8.41
N ASP A 70 3.44 -23.42 7.91
CA ASP A 70 4.32 -22.72 6.96
C ASP A 70 5.19 -21.69 7.69
N PRO A 71 6.50 -21.92 7.84
CA PRO A 71 7.33 -20.98 8.57
C PRO A 71 7.50 -19.62 7.89
N ARG A 72 7.23 -19.54 6.59
CA ARG A 72 7.24 -18.26 5.83
C ARG A 72 6.03 -17.39 6.15
N SER A 73 4.99 -17.95 6.78
CA SER A 73 3.76 -17.24 7.08
C SER A 73 3.87 -16.30 8.28
N THR A 74 4.87 -16.47 9.17
CA THR A 74 5.00 -15.70 10.42
C THR A 74 4.87 -14.19 10.21
N ALA A 75 5.54 -13.64 9.19
CA ALA A 75 5.48 -12.21 8.90
C ALA A 75 4.07 -11.78 8.46
N ARG A 76 3.40 -12.57 7.61
CA ARG A 76 2.03 -12.31 7.17
C ARG A 76 1.05 -12.40 8.35
N CYS A 77 1.19 -13.40 9.20
CA CYS A 77 0.36 -13.62 10.38
C CYS A 77 0.53 -12.52 11.42
N ALA A 78 1.75 -12.01 11.63
CA ALA A 78 2.00 -10.88 12.51
C ALA A 78 1.40 -9.57 11.97
N VAL A 79 1.53 -9.32 10.66
CA VAL A 79 0.88 -8.16 10.01
C VAL A 79 -0.65 -8.26 10.10
N LEU A 80 -1.20 -9.45 9.86
CA LEU A 80 -2.62 -9.73 10.05
C LEU A 80 -3.06 -9.49 11.49
N ALA A 81 -2.29 -9.97 12.47
CA ALA A 81 -2.58 -9.79 13.89
C ALA A 81 -2.57 -8.32 14.31
N ASN A 82 -1.65 -7.52 13.76
CA ASN A 82 -1.66 -6.07 13.96
C ASN A 82 -2.89 -5.40 13.34
N LEU A 83 -3.27 -5.78 12.11
CA LEU A 83 -4.48 -5.24 11.47
C LEU A 83 -5.75 -5.60 12.27
N VAL A 84 -5.86 -6.85 12.73
CA VAL A 84 -6.97 -7.30 13.58
C VAL A 84 -6.95 -6.54 14.90
N ALA A 85 -5.80 -6.33 15.53
CA ALA A 85 -5.73 -5.57 16.76
C ALA A 85 -6.17 -4.11 16.58
N LEU A 86 -5.78 -3.48 15.47
CA LEU A 86 -6.27 -2.15 15.08
C LEU A 86 -7.78 -2.13 14.88
N VAL A 87 -8.42 -3.24 14.45
CA VAL A 87 -9.88 -3.34 14.21
C VAL A 87 -10.66 -3.76 15.46
N VAL A 88 -10.07 -4.55 16.34
CA VAL A 88 -10.78 -5.16 17.48
C VAL A 88 -10.53 -4.40 18.78
N PHE A 89 -9.31 -3.92 19.02
CA PHE A 89 -8.93 -3.35 20.32
C PHE A 89 -8.76 -1.82 20.29
N ASP A 90 -8.22 -1.25 19.21
CA ASP A 90 -8.04 0.20 19.06
C ASP A 90 -7.15 0.86 20.14
N GLU A 91 -6.18 0.14 20.68
CA GLU A 91 -5.38 0.60 21.83
C GLU A 91 -4.04 1.23 21.39
N PRO A 92 -3.43 2.13 22.19
CA PRO A 92 -2.15 2.75 21.87
C PRO A 92 -1.03 1.76 21.50
N ALA A 93 -1.04 0.57 22.10
CA ALA A 93 -0.07 -0.49 21.82
C ALA A 93 -0.18 -1.02 20.37
N ASP A 94 -1.38 -0.98 19.77
CA ASP A 94 -1.63 -1.47 18.41
C ASP A 94 -1.05 -0.50 17.36
N TYR A 95 -1.12 0.79 17.65
CA TYR A 95 -0.48 1.83 16.85
C TYR A 95 1.05 1.77 16.95
N ALA A 96 1.58 1.59 18.15
CA ALA A 96 3.01 1.38 18.35
C ALA A 96 3.51 0.13 17.59
N ALA A 97 2.77 -0.98 17.64
CA ALA A 97 3.06 -2.19 16.88
C ALA A 97 3.07 -1.94 15.37
N THR A 98 2.18 -1.07 14.88
CA THR A 98 2.12 -0.66 13.46
C THR A 98 3.40 0.06 13.04
N VAL A 99 3.89 1.00 13.85
CA VAL A 99 5.15 1.73 13.62
C VAL A 99 6.35 0.78 13.69
N GLU A 100 6.39 -0.11 14.68
CA GLU A 100 7.46 -1.10 14.79
C GLU A 100 7.53 -2.02 13.58
N LEU A 101 6.38 -2.49 13.07
CA LEU A 101 6.32 -3.27 11.83
C LEU A 101 6.84 -2.46 10.65
N ALA A 102 6.46 -1.19 10.54
CA ALA A 102 6.90 -0.30 9.48
C ALA A 102 8.42 -0.09 9.50
N ALA A 103 9.03 0.04 10.69
CA ALA A 103 10.48 0.12 10.85
C ALA A 103 11.19 -1.18 10.40
N GLN A 104 10.55 -2.35 10.61
CA GLN A 104 11.13 -3.65 10.24
C GLN A 104 11.02 -3.97 8.75
N VAL A 105 9.87 -3.68 8.11
CA VAL A 105 9.61 -4.11 6.72
C VAL A 105 9.55 -2.96 5.72
N GLY A 106 9.46 -1.71 6.18
CA GLY A 106 9.23 -0.51 5.39
C GLY A 106 7.73 -0.20 5.21
N GLN A 107 7.35 1.09 5.27
CA GLN A 107 5.95 1.54 5.22
C GLN A 107 5.19 1.05 3.97
N PRO A 108 5.71 1.16 2.71
CA PRO A 108 4.96 0.68 1.54
C PRO A 108 4.82 -0.84 1.51
N ARG A 109 5.79 -1.57 2.07
CA ARG A 109 5.73 -3.03 2.14
C ARG A 109 4.75 -3.50 3.21
N LEU A 110 4.67 -2.78 4.34
CA LEU A 110 3.68 -3.06 5.38
C LEU A 110 2.27 -2.92 4.83
N ALA A 111 1.96 -1.81 4.14
CA ALA A 111 0.65 -1.58 3.53
C ALA A 111 0.26 -2.70 2.55
N ARG A 112 1.17 -3.10 1.64
CA ARG A 112 1.00 -4.28 0.76
C ARG A 112 0.65 -5.55 1.53
N LEU A 113 1.39 -5.82 2.60
CA LEU A 113 1.19 -7.02 3.41
C LEU A 113 -0.15 -6.96 4.16
N GLN A 114 -0.53 -5.79 4.69
CA GLN A 114 -1.82 -5.56 5.34
C GLN A 114 -2.97 -5.75 4.35
N HIS A 115 -2.91 -5.16 3.15
CA HIS A 115 -3.91 -5.35 2.12
C HIS A 115 -4.04 -6.83 1.71
N ARG A 116 -2.94 -7.52 1.42
CA ARG A 116 -2.98 -8.95 1.06
C ARG A 116 -3.44 -9.85 2.20
N ALA A 117 -3.18 -9.46 3.44
CA ALA A 117 -3.64 -10.18 4.62
C ALA A 117 -5.14 -9.95 4.83
N SER A 118 -5.63 -8.73 4.60
CA SER A 118 -7.01 -8.35 4.84
C SER A 118 -8.00 -9.01 3.89
N VAL A 119 -7.62 -9.29 2.63
CA VAL A 119 -8.49 -9.98 1.66
C VAL A 119 -9.13 -11.25 2.23
N ALA A 120 -8.41 -12.00 3.08
CA ALA A 120 -8.94 -13.21 3.71
C ALA A 120 -9.83 -12.94 4.94
N LEU A 121 -9.76 -11.74 5.53
CA LEU A 121 -10.62 -11.30 6.63
C LEU A 121 -11.96 -10.72 6.15
N GLU A 122 -12.01 -10.19 4.92
CA GLU A 122 -13.19 -9.45 4.48
C GLU A 122 -14.41 -10.35 4.29
N THR A 123 -15.43 -10.11 5.11
CA THR A 123 -16.72 -10.81 5.03
C THR A 123 -17.81 -9.97 4.36
N ASP A 124 -17.74 -8.64 4.51
CA ASP A 124 -18.59 -7.68 3.81
C ASP A 124 -17.80 -6.92 2.73
N PRO A 125 -18.07 -7.16 1.43
CA PRO A 125 -17.44 -6.42 0.34
C PRO A 125 -17.80 -4.94 0.29
N ALA A 126 -18.92 -4.49 0.86
CA ALA A 126 -19.30 -3.08 0.86
C ALA A 126 -18.56 -2.29 1.95
N MET A 127 -18.36 -2.93 3.11
CA MET A 127 -17.68 -2.35 4.25
C MET A 127 -16.56 -3.27 4.79
N PRO A 128 -15.44 -3.37 4.07
CA PRO A 128 -14.29 -4.15 4.52
C PRO A 128 -13.79 -3.71 5.90
N TRP A 129 -13.32 -4.64 6.74
CA TRP A 129 -12.60 -4.38 7.99
C TRP A 129 -11.36 -3.51 7.78
N THR A 130 -10.74 -3.60 6.60
CA THR A 130 -9.67 -2.66 6.20
C THR A 130 -10.14 -1.20 6.27
N THR A 131 -11.42 -0.91 6.00
CA THR A 131 -12.01 0.44 6.16
C THR A 131 -11.91 0.90 7.61
N THR A 132 -12.29 0.04 8.57
CA THR A 132 -12.21 0.34 10.00
C THR A 132 -10.78 0.60 10.43
N ALA A 133 -9.83 -0.23 9.97
CA ALA A 133 -8.41 -0.04 10.26
C ALA A 133 -7.89 1.30 9.71
N VAL A 134 -8.17 1.62 8.44
CA VAL A 134 -7.77 2.90 7.82
C VAL A 134 -8.34 4.08 8.59
N ARG A 135 -9.64 4.08 8.90
CA ARG A 135 -10.28 5.16 9.66
C ARG A 135 -9.61 5.37 11.01
N ARG A 136 -9.26 4.29 11.70
CA ARG A 136 -8.57 4.32 12.99
C ARG A 136 -7.15 4.87 12.90
N LEU A 137 -6.44 4.61 11.79
CA LEU A 137 -5.09 5.10 11.54
C LEU A 137 -5.03 6.59 11.12
N VAL A 138 -6.09 7.11 10.48
CA VAL A 138 -6.16 8.52 10.04
C VAL A 138 -7.02 9.40 10.94
N ARG A 139 -7.38 8.92 12.13
CA ARG A 139 -8.20 9.72 13.07
C ARG A 139 -7.51 11.04 13.37
N TRP A 140 -8.29 12.13 13.27
CA TRP A 140 -7.80 13.48 13.51
C TRP A 140 -7.29 13.69 14.95
N ASP A 141 -7.85 12.96 15.92
CA ASP A 141 -7.50 13.02 17.34
C ASP A 141 -6.43 12.01 17.75
N LEU A 142 -5.87 11.22 16.82
CA LEU A 142 -4.97 10.12 17.14
C LEU A 142 -3.75 10.58 17.94
N ALA A 143 -3.08 11.67 17.53
CA ALA A 143 -1.92 12.20 18.24
C ALA A 143 -2.26 12.58 19.70
N ALA A 144 -3.41 13.22 19.93
CA ALA A 144 -3.88 13.58 21.26
C ALA A 144 -4.21 12.34 22.11
N ARG A 145 -4.81 11.31 21.49
CA ARG A 145 -5.14 10.04 22.15
C ARG A 145 -3.89 9.27 22.55
N LEU A 146 -2.84 9.30 21.73
CA LEU A 146 -1.56 8.66 22.02
C LEU A 146 -0.76 9.41 23.10
N GLY A 147 -0.83 10.74 23.11
CA GLY A 147 -0.48 11.66 24.21
C GLY A 147 0.65 11.24 25.17
N ARG A 148 0.31 10.45 26.20
CA ARG A 148 1.21 10.00 27.30
C ARG A 148 1.39 8.48 27.40
N GLN A 149 0.80 7.71 26.49
CA GLN A 149 0.77 6.24 26.54
C GLN A 149 1.71 5.60 25.50
N VAL A 150 2.45 6.40 24.73
CA VAL A 150 3.52 5.88 23.86
C VAL A 150 4.63 5.31 24.75
N PRO A 151 5.01 4.03 24.60
CA PRO A 151 6.14 3.46 25.34
C PRO A 151 7.40 4.30 25.16
N ALA A 152 8.17 4.50 26.23
CA ALA A 152 9.43 5.24 26.17
C ALA A 152 10.36 4.65 25.08
N GLY A 153 10.83 5.49 24.15
CA GLY A 153 11.77 5.09 23.08
C GLY A 153 11.22 5.11 21.64
N VAL A 154 9.97 5.53 21.43
CA VAL A 154 9.46 5.84 20.08
C VAL A 154 9.62 7.36 19.84
N ASP A 155 10.73 7.76 19.20
CA ASP A 155 11.00 9.15 18.81
C ASP A 155 10.20 9.57 17.55
N GLU A 156 9.59 8.61 16.86
CA GLU A 156 8.82 8.83 15.62
C GLU A 156 7.39 9.26 15.94
N ASP A 157 6.87 10.24 15.21
CA ASP A 157 5.47 10.66 15.35
C ASP A 157 4.53 9.53 14.88
N VAL A 158 4.11 8.71 15.83
CA VAL A 158 3.27 7.52 15.62
C VAL A 158 2.02 7.86 14.81
N ALA A 159 1.39 9.01 15.07
CA ALA A 159 0.18 9.41 14.35
C ALA A 159 0.50 9.73 12.89
N THR A 160 1.59 10.45 12.63
CA THR A 160 2.07 10.72 11.27
C THR A 160 2.41 9.43 10.53
N THR A 161 3.15 8.50 11.15
CA THR A 161 3.51 7.23 10.51
C THR A 161 2.28 6.35 10.25
N CYS A 162 1.31 6.33 11.17
CA CYS A 162 0.03 5.65 10.96
C CYS A 162 -0.76 6.25 9.80
N ALA A 163 -0.81 7.59 9.68
CA ALA A 163 -1.45 8.25 8.56
C ALA A 163 -0.80 7.88 7.22
N VAL A 164 0.54 7.84 7.16
CA VAL A 164 1.27 7.40 5.96
C VAL A 164 0.98 5.93 5.61
N ILE A 165 0.90 5.05 6.60
CA ILE A 165 0.58 3.62 6.37
C ILE A 165 -0.85 3.46 5.86
N ALA A 166 -1.80 4.18 6.45
CA ALA A 166 -3.20 4.18 6.00
C ALA A 166 -3.34 4.71 4.57
N GLN A 167 -2.63 5.79 4.26
CA GLN A 167 -2.58 6.35 2.92
C GLN A 167 -2.02 5.33 1.92
N ASN A 168 -0.88 4.69 2.22
CA ASN A 168 -0.35 3.62 1.38
C ASN A 168 -1.37 2.48 1.22
N LEU A 169 -2.05 2.08 2.30
CA LEU A 169 -3.04 1.00 2.31
C LEU A 169 -4.25 1.31 1.42
N VAL A 170 -4.73 2.56 1.42
CA VAL A 170 -5.77 3.02 0.49
C VAL A 170 -5.27 2.89 -0.96
N PHE A 171 -4.00 3.20 -1.24
CA PHE A 171 -3.42 3.19 -2.58
C PHE A 171 -3.01 1.81 -3.13
N GLU A 172 -3.02 0.74 -2.32
CA GLU A 172 -2.52 -0.58 -2.74
C GLU A 172 -3.29 -1.23 -3.91
N ASP A 173 -4.59 -0.97 -4.02
CA ASP A 173 -5.48 -1.64 -4.99
C ASP A 173 -6.25 -0.62 -5.84
N ILE A 174 -5.56 0.46 -6.22
CA ILE A 174 -6.10 1.43 -7.17
C ILE A 174 -5.93 0.89 -8.58
N ASP A 175 -7.04 0.81 -9.31
CA ASP A 175 -7.08 0.49 -10.74
C ASP A 175 -7.67 1.67 -11.55
N PRO A 176 -6.82 2.48 -12.22
CA PRO A 176 -7.30 3.59 -13.05
C PRO A 176 -8.18 3.14 -14.21
N GLU A 177 -8.05 1.91 -14.70
CA GLU A 177 -8.80 1.40 -15.85
C GLU A 177 -10.19 0.89 -15.46
N ARG A 178 -10.40 0.53 -14.19
CA ARG A 178 -11.68 0.04 -13.66
C ARG A 178 -12.52 1.09 -12.96
N SER A 179 -12.09 2.34 -12.96
CA SER A 179 -12.75 3.40 -12.20
C SER A 179 -14.11 3.71 -12.80
N SER A 180 -15.17 3.26 -12.14
CA SER A 180 -16.56 3.35 -12.60
C SER A 180 -17.49 4.11 -11.65
N GLY A 181 -16.94 4.81 -10.65
CA GLY A 181 -17.72 5.57 -9.69
C GLY A 181 -18.30 6.85 -10.28
N ASP A 182 -19.55 7.17 -9.96
CA ASP A 182 -20.13 8.47 -10.29
C ASP A 182 -19.30 9.59 -9.65
N PRO A 183 -18.97 10.67 -10.39
CA PRO A 183 -18.18 11.75 -9.85
C PRO A 183 -18.92 12.42 -8.68
N ILE A 184 -18.19 12.76 -7.62
CA ILE A 184 -18.69 13.61 -6.53
C ILE A 184 -18.97 14.99 -7.10
N THR A 185 -20.23 15.43 -7.01
CA THR A 185 -20.70 16.71 -7.56
C THR A 185 -21.11 17.72 -6.49
N SER A 186 -21.13 17.33 -5.22
CA SER A 186 -21.57 18.19 -4.11
C SER A 186 -20.75 18.03 -2.84
N VAL A 187 -20.77 19.06 -1.99
CA VAL A 187 -20.15 19.03 -0.65
C VAL A 187 -20.77 17.93 0.22
N ALA A 188 -22.08 17.70 0.10
CA ALA A 188 -22.77 16.66 0.86
C ALA A 188 -22.26 15.25 0.51
N GLN A 189 -22.03 14.96 -0.78
CA GLN A 189 -21.44 13.68 -1.21
C GLN A 189 -19.99 13.55 -0.74
N LEU A 190 -19.22 14.63 -0.75
CA LEU A 190 -17.86 14.62 -0.20
C LEU A 190 -17.87 14.30 1.31
N HIS A 191 -18.75 14.93 2.08
CA HIS A 191 -18.89 14.63 3.51
C HIS A 191 -19.32 13.19 3.75
N ASP A 192 -20.23 12.66 2.94
CA ASP A 192 -20.64 11.26 3.00
C ASP A 192 -19.45 10.32 2.78
N LEU A 193 -18.61 10.56 1.76
CA LEU A 193 -17.40 9.78 1.51
C LEU A 193 -16.41 9.87 2.69
N VAL A 194 -16.20 11.06 3.25
CA VAL A 194 -15.25 11.26 4.37
C VAL A 194 -15.75 10.59 5.66
N ASP A 195 -17.05 10.70 5.96
CA ASP A 195 -17.61 10.23 7.23
C ASP A 195 -17.96 8.73 7.18
N ARG A 196 -18.50 8.27 6.05
CA ARG A 196 -19.13 6.95 5.89
C ARG A 196 -18.55 6.13 4.74
N GLY A 197 -17.74 6.73 3.88
CA GLY A 197 -17.19 6.05 2.71
C GLY A 197 -16.24 4.89 3.03
N SER A 198 -16.38 3.79 2.31
CA SER A 198 -15.52 2.62 2.48
C SER A 198 -14.17 2.79 1.77
N ILE A 199 -13.19 1.96 2.11
CA ILE A 199 -11.90 1.97 1.41
C ILE A 199 -12.04 1.69 -0.10
N ILE A 200 -13.08 0.94 -0.49
CA ILE A 200 -13.35 0.62 -1.90
C ILE A 200 -13.90 1.86 -2.62
N GLU A 201 -14.82 2.60 -2.00
CA GLU A 201 -15.33 3.85 -2.57
C GLU A 201 -14.22 4.89 -2.71
N TRP A 202 -13.35 5.02 -1.71
CA TRP A 202 -12.14 5.83 -1.80
C TRP A 202 -11.24 5.39 -2.96
N ARG A 203 -10.96 4.09 -3.11
CA ARG A 203 -10.15 3.55 -4.21
C ARG A 203 -10.77 3.83 -5.58
N ASN A 204 -12.09 3.78 -5.72
CA ASN A 204 -12.77 4.10 -6.97
C ASN A 204 -12.54 5.56 -7.37
N HIS A 205 -12.69 6.50 -6.43
CA HIS A 205 -12.43 7.91 -6.70
C HIS A 205 -10.94 8.19 -6.95
N LEU A 206 -10.06 7.56 -6.19
CA LEU A 206 -8.61 7.67 -6.40
C LEU A 206 -8.17 7.07 -7.72
N GLY A 207 -8.80 5.99 -8.19
CA GLY A 207 -8.57 5.44 -9.51
C GLY A 207 -8.99 6.40 -10.62
N ALA A 208 -10.15 7.06 -10.46
CA ALA A 208 -10.59 8.09 -11.41
C ALA A 208 -9.63 9.28 -11.45
N ILE A 209 -9.11 9.72 -10.30
CA ILE A 209 -8.05 10.74 -10.22
C ILE A 209 -6.76 10.22 -10.85
N ALA A 210 -6.33 9.00 -10.54
CA ALA A 210 -5.10 8.41 -11.06
C ALA A 210 -5.13 8.23 -12.59
N ALA A 211 -6.31 8.05 -13.19
CA ALA A 211 -6.50 8.00 -14.64
C ALA A 211 -6.30 9.38 -15.30
N SER A 212 -6.61 10.46 -14.59
CA SER A 212 -6.41 11.83 -15.06
C SER A 212 -6.04 12.78 -13.90
N PRO A 213 -4.78 12.76 -13.41
CA PRO A 213 -4.41 13.48 -12.17
C PRO A 213 -4.41 15.00 -12.26
N TRP A 214 -4.36 15.52 -13.50
CA TRP A 214 -4.51 16.93 -13.85
C TRP A 214 -5.80 17.19 -14.62
N GLY A 215 -6.77 16.28 -14.50
CA GLY A 215 -8.04 16.32 -15.20
C GLY A 215 -9.13 17.08 -14.43
N PRO A 216 -10.28 17.32 -15.08
CA PRO A 216 -11.36 18.14 -14.53
C PRO A 216 -11.95 17.58 -13.23
N TYR A 217 -11.89 16.26 -13.03
CA TYR A 217 -12.42 15.64 -11.81
C TYR A 217 -11.59 16.01 -10.57
N ALA A 218 -10.26 16.09 -10.71
CA ALA A 218 -9.37 16.54 -9.63
C ALA A 218 -9.65 18.01 -9.27
N ASP A 219 -9.80 18.88 -10.28
CA ASP A 219 -10.15 20.29 -10.10
C ASP A 219 -11.51 20.46 -9.41
N GLN A 220 -12.51 19.69 -9.83
CA GLN A 220 -13.85 19.70 -9.25
C GLN A 220 -13.82 19.27 -7.78
N LEU A 221 -13.08 18.22 -7.42
CA LEU A 221 -12.93 17.79 -6.03
C LEU A 221 -12.25 18.86 -5.17
N LEU A 222 -11.23 19.54 -5.69
CA LEU A 222 -10.60 20.66 -4.98
C LEU A 222 -11.58 21.80 -4.77
N GLU A 223 -12.42 22.12 -5.76
CA GLU A 223 -13.42 23.17 -5.64
C GLU A 223 -14.50 22.83 -4.61
N ILE A 224 -15.02 21.61 -4.65
CA ILE A 224 -15.96 21.10 -3.64
C ILE A 224 -15.32 21.10 -2.24
N GLY A 225 -14.04 20.70 -2.16
CA GLY A 225 -13.27 20.74 -0.92
C GLY A 225 -13.12 22.16 -0.36
N ARG A 226 -12.86 23.16 -1.21
CA ARG A 226 -12.79 24.58 -0.80
C ARG A 226 -14.14 25.15 -0.37
N ALA A 227 -15.22 24.71 -1.02
CA ALA A 227 -16.57 25.09 -0.67
C ALA A 227 -17.05 24.40 0.63
N SER A 228 -16.36 23.35 1.09
CA SER A 228 -16.66 22.70 2.35
C SER A 228 -16.26 23.57 3.55
N ASP A 229 -17.08 23.53 4.57
CA ASP A 229 -16.81 24.04 5.92
C ASP A 229 -15.84 23.17 6.75
N ARG A 230 -15.31 22.08 6.19
CA ARG A 230 -14.44 21.11 6.89
C ARG A 230 -13.01 21.17 6.34
N PRO A 231 -12.06 21.81 7.05
CA PRO A 231 -10.67 21.88 6.59
C PRO A 231 -10.02 20.50 6.35
N SER A 232 -10.42 19.50 7.12
CA SER A 232 -9.94 18.11 6.98
C SER A 232 -10.36 17.46 5.66
N ALA A 233 -11.55 17.78 5.13
CA ALA A 233 -12.03 17.24 3.86
C ALA A 233 -11.19 17.78 2.69
N LEU A 234 -10.92 19.09 2.67
CA LEU A 234 -10.03 19.71 1.69
C LEU A 234 -8.62 19.14 1.78
N ALA A 235 -8.06 19.01 2.99
CA ALA A 235 -6.72 18.46 3.19
C ALA A 235 -6.60 17.02 2.69
N ALA A 236 -7.61 16.17 2.96
CA ALA A 236 -7.65 14.79 2.50
C ALA A 236 -7.68 14.69 0.96
N ILE A 237 -8.51 15.51 0.30
CA ILE A 237 -8.58 15.57 -1.17
C ILE A 237 -7.27 16.07 -1.76
N ALA A 238 -6.74 17.19 -1.26
CA ALA A 238 -5.52 17.79 -1.78
C ALA A 238 -4.34 16.81 -1.69
N SER A 239 -4.14 16.19 -0.53
CA SER A 239 -3.09 15.18 -0.34
C SER A 239 -3.29 13.95 -1.23
N SER A 240 -4.54 13.51 -1.42
CA SER A 240 -4.88 12.39 -2.30
C SER A 240 -4.54 12.68 -3.77
N ILE A 241 -4.85 13.89 -4.25
CA ILE A 241 -4.54 14.33 -5.61
C ILE A 241 -3.03 14.46 -5.81
N GLU A 242 -2.33 15.11 -4.88
CA GLU A 242 -0.87 15.22 -4.91
C GLU A 242 -0.19 13.84 -4.99
N GLN A 243 -0.71 12.87 -4.24
CA GLN A 243 -0.19 11.52 -4.28
C GLN A 243 -0.49 10.79 -5.59
N CYS A 244 -1.70 10.94 -6.16
CA CYS A 244 -2.02 10.41 -7.49
C CYS A 244 -1.10 11.01 -8.57
N GLN A 245 -0.78 12.30 -8.45
CA GLN A 245 0.15 12.98 -9.35
C GLN A 245 1.58 12.44 -9.22
N GLU A 246 2.09 12.24 -8.00
CA GLU A 246 3.43 11.65 -7.82
C GLU A 246 3.47 10.20 -8.32
N TRP A 247 2.44 9.41 -8.02
CA TRP A 247 2.31 8.04 -8.52
C TRP A 247 2.32 7.99 -10.05
N CYS A 248 1.60 8.91 -10.71
CA CYS A 248 1.61 9.01 -12.17
C CYS A 248 3.01 9.39 -12.69
N ARG A 249 3.66 10.39 -12.08
CA ARG A 249 5.05 10.79 -12.42
C ARG A 249 6.02 9.62 -12.30
N ASP A 250 5.92 8.80 -11.26
CA ASP A 250 6.75 7.61 -11.08
C ASP A 250 6.51 6.57 -12.17
N ARG A 251 5.25 6.31 -12.52
CA ARG A 251 4.91 5.38 -13.61
C ARG A 251 5.43 5.85 -14.97
N GLU A 252 5.36 7.15 -15.24
CA GLU A 252 5.92 7.76 -16.46
C GLU A 252 7.44 7.62 -16.49
N ARG A 253 8.14 7.91 -15.38
CA ARG A 253 9.59 7.70 -15.23
C ARG A 253 9.96 6.25 -15.53
N ASP A 254 9.23 5.30 -14.96
CA ASP A 254 9.42 3.86 -15.17
C ASP A 254 9.12 3.42 -16.60
N GLN A 255 8.10 3.99 -17.25
CA GLN A 255 7.77 3.71 -18.65
C GLN A 255 8.88 4.19 -19.57
N VAL A 256 9.41 5.39 -19.35
CA VAL A 256 10.58 5.91 -20.08
C VAL A 256 11.79 5.00 -19.89
N ALA A 257 12.06 4.57 -18.65
CA ALA A 257 13.17 3.65 -18.37
C ALA A 257 13.01 2.29 -19.07
N ARG A 258 11.78 1.74 -19.10
CA ARG A 258 11.44 0.51 -19.84
C ARG A 258 11.68 0.66 -21.33
N GLU A 259 11.23 1.77 -21.92
CA GLU A 259 11.43 2.07 -23.33
C GLU A 259 12.91 2.19 -23.68
N ILE A 260 13.70 2.89 -22.86
CA ILE A 260 15.14 3.00 -23.07
C ILE A 260 15.83 1.64 -22.98
N ARG A 261 15.47 0.81 -21.99
CA ARG A 261 15.96 -0.57 -21.88
C ARG A 261 15.64 -1.38 -23.13
N HIS A 262 14.41 -1.28 -23.62
CA HIS A 262 13.97 -1.94 -24.84
C HIS A 262 14.81 -1.50 -26.04
N LEU A 263 14.95 -0.18 -26.26
CA LEU A 263 15.70 0.40 -27.37
C LEU A 263 17.20 0.03 -27.37
N VAL A 264 17.81 -0.08 -26.18
CA VAL A 264 19.20 -0.57 -26.02
C VAL A 264 19.28 -2.07 -26.28
N ALA A 265 18.31 -2.86 -25.85
CA ALA A 265 18.32 -4.30 -26.08
C ALA A 265 18.16 -4.63 -27.57
N VAL A 266 17.19 -4.01 -28.25
CA VAL A 266 16.93 -4.29 -29.67
C VAL A 266 18.01 -3.72 -30.60
N SER A 267 18.84 -2.77 -30.16
CA SER A 267 19.93 -2.25 -30.99
C SER A 267 21.06 -3.24 -31.21
N GLY A 268 21.17 -4.30 -30.39
CA GLY A 268 22.24 -5.31 -30.47
C GLY A 268 23.63 -4.80 -30.07
N SER A 269 23.74 -3.54 -29.61
CA SER A 269 25.00 -2.90 -29.25
C SER A 269 25.30 -3.04 -27.76
N SER A 270 26.58 -3.00 -27.39
CA SER A 270 26.95 -2.88 -25.97
C SER A 270 26.47 -1.54 -25.38
N GLN A 271 26.26 -1.48 -24.07
CA GLN A 271 25.88 -0.23 -23.38
C GLN A 271 26.89 0.90 -23.63
N ARG A 272 28.19 0.57 -23.72
CA ARG A 272 29.26 1.55 -23.98
C ARG A 272 29.16 2.12 -25.40
N GLU A 273 28.96 1.26 -26.39
CA GLU A 273 28.77 1.67 -27.78
C GLU A 273 27.51 2.52 -27.95
N PHE A 274 26.40 2.09 -27.35
CA PHE A 274 25.15 2.83 -27.39
C PHE A 274 25.28 4.22 -26.75
N ALA A 275 25.94 4.30 -25.57
CA ALA A 275 26.20 5.57 -24.89
C ALA A 275 27.04 6.52 -25.76
N SER A 276 28.10 6.01 -26.39
CA SER A 276 28.90 6.79 -27.35
C SER A 276 28.06 7.30 -28.51
N ARG A 277 27.14 6.48 -29.04
CA ARG A 277 26.30 6.83 -30.19
C ARG A 277 25.32 7.97 -29.90
N ILE A 278 24.83 8.07 -28.66
CA ILE A 278 23.89 9.12 -28.23
C ILE A 278 24.60 10.33 -27.61
N GLY A 279 25.93 10.29 -27.49
CA GLY A 279 26.75 11.37 -26.94
C GLY A 279 26.64 11.50 -25.41
N THR A 280 26.65 10.38 -24.69
CA THR A 280 26.64 10.38 -23.21
C THR A 280 27.58 9.33 -22.63
N SER A 281 27.83 9.38 -21.33
CA SER A 281 28.66 8.36 -20.65
C SER A 281 27.87 7.07 -20.37
N PRO A 282 28.53 5.91 -20.29
CA PRO A 282 27.85 4.67 -19.88
C PRO A 282 27.18 4.77 -18.51
N SER A 283 27.78 5.51 -17.58
CA SER A 283 27.19 5.76 -16.24
C SER A 283 25.88 6.53 -16.32
N ARG A 284 25.80 7.57 -17.16
CA ARG A 284 24.58 8.38 -17.34
C ARG A 284 23.51 7.64 -18.13
N LEU A 285 23.90 6.84 -19.14
CA LEU A 285 22.96 5.91 -19.77
C LEU A 285 22.41 4.91 -18.75
N SER A 286 23.24 4.44 -17.82
CA SER A 286 22.79 3.53 -16.77
C SER A 286 21.78 4.17 -15.81
N THR A 287 21.87 5.47 -15.53
CA THR A 287 20.83 6.16 -14.74
C THR A 287 19.51 6.26 -15.49
N TYR A 288 19.53 6.45 -16.82
CA TYR A 288 18.31 6.44 -17.64
C TYR A 288 17.67 5.05 -17.69
N VAL A 289 18.48 4.00 -17.88
CA VAL A 289 18.04 2.60 -17.91
C VAL A 289 17.38 2.17 -16.59
N ARG A 290 17.90 2.67 -15.46
CA ARG A 290 17.35 2.41 -14.12
C ARG A 290 16.16 3.30 -13.77
N GLY A 291 15.84 4.33 -14.55
CA GLY A 291 14.79 5.29 -14.24
C GLY A 291 15.12 6.29 -13.12
N THR A 292 16.34 6.25 -12.56
CA THR A 292 16.76 7.19 -11.50
C THR A 292 16.88 8.62 -12.01
N VAL A 293 17.01 8.81 -13.33
CA VAL A 293 16.98 10.11 -14.00
C VAL A 293 16.16 9.97 -15.27
N THR A 294 15.22 10.88 -15.49
CA THR A 294 14.49 10.98 -16.76
C THR A 294 15.33 11.79 -17.76
N PRO A 295 15.65 11.27 -18.96
CA PRO A 295 16.34 12.05 -19.97
C PRO A 295 15.45 13.20 -20.49
N SER A 296 16.07 14.26 -21.01
CA SER A 296 15.32 15.28 -21.74
C SER A 296 14.69 14.70 -23.01
N ALA A 297 13.62 15.32 -23.51
CA ALA A 297 12.97 14.91 -24.76
C ALA A 297 13.96 14.81 -25.94
N ALA A 298 14.91 15.76 -26.03
CA ALA A 298 15.96 15.72 -27.05
C ALA A 298 16.88 14.49 -26.92
N MET A 299 17.22 14.08 -25.70
CA MET A 299 18.01 12.88 -25.47
C MET A 299 17.22 11.60 -25.80
N LEU A 300 15.92 11.55 -25.45
CA LEU A 300 15.06 10.43 -25.81
C LEU A 300 14.95 10.24 -27.33
N LEU A 301 14.79 11.33 -28.08
CA LEU A 301 14.81 11.30 -29.55
C LEU A 301 16.14 10.79 -30.12
N ARG A 302 17.29 11.14 -29.49
CA ARG A 302 18.61 10.60 -29.90
C ARG A 302 18.71 9.11 -29.63
N ILE A 303 18.23 8.64 -28.48
CA ILE A 303 18.18 7.21 -28.12
C ILE A 303 17.38 6.43 -29.16
N GLN A 304 16.17 6.89 -29.50
CA GLN A 304 15.32 6.26 -30.52
C GLN A 304 16.01 6.21 -31.90
N ARG A 305 16.62 7.31 -32.34
CA ARG A 305 17.35 7.35 -33.62
C ARG A 305 18.56 6.42 -33.63
N ALA A 306 19.37 6.43 -32.57
CA ALA A 306 20.55 5.58 -32.44
C ALA A 306 20.17 4.10 -32.48
N SER A 307 19.12 3.69 -31.76
CA SER A 307 18.61 2.32 -31.78
C SER A 307 18.22 1.89 -33.21
N ARG A 308 17.42 2.69 -33.92
CA ARG A 308 17.03 2.40 -35.31
C ARG A 308 18.22 2.29 -36.27
N MET A 309 19.24 3.14 -36.09
CA MET A 309 20.45 3.08 -36.92
C MET A 309 21.27 1.82 -36.67
N LEU A 310 21.49 1.45 -35.41
CA LEU A 310 22.26 0.27 -35.02
C LEU A 310 21.57 -1.04 -35.44
N GLN A 311 20.24 -1.08 -35.36
CA GLN A 311 19.44 -2.19 -35.90
C GLN A 311 19.66 -2.37 -37.42
N ARG A 312 19.62 -1.27 -38.19
CA ARG A 312 19.86 -1.30 -39.64
C ARG A 312 21.29 -1.73 -40.00
N GLN A 313 22.27 -1.32 -39.20
CA GLN A 313 23.67 -1.69 -39.40
C GLN A 313 23.88 -3.18 -39.13
N SER A 314 23.34 -3.69 -38.01
CA SER A 314 23.37 -5.11 -37.67
C SER A 314 22.70 -5.97 -38.75
N GLY A 315 21.54 -5.55 -39.27
CA GLY A 315 20.87 -6.23 -40.39
C GLY A 315 21.66 -6.22 -41.71
N ARG A 316 22.38 -5.13 -42.02
CA ARG A 316 23.28 -5.05 -43.20
C ARG A 316 24.50 -5.94 -43.06
N THR A 317 25.05 -6.09 -41.85
CA THR A 317 26.20 -6.96 -41.59
C THR A 317 25.85 -8.45 -41.76
N VAL A 318 24.61 -8.85 -41.48
CA VAL A 318 24.13 -10.23 -41.68
C VAL A 318 23.90 -10.56 -43.17
N LEU A 319 23.56 -9.56 -44.00
CA LEU A 319 23.26 -9.73 -45.43
C LEU A 319 24.48 -9.58 -46.37
N ALA A 320 25.67 -9.23 -45.86
CA ALA A 320 26.87 -9.17 -46.67
C ALA A 320 27.44 -10.59 -46.87
N PRO A 321 27.62 -11.08 -48.13
CA PRO A 321 28.21 -12.39 -48.35
C PRO A 321 29.68 -12.37 -47.89
N ARG A 322 30.06 -13.34 -47.05
CA ARG A 322 31.47 -13.60 -46.76
C ARG A 322 32.15 -13.99 -48.07
N ARG A 323 32.99 -13.10 -48.58
CA ARG A 323 33.91 -13.38 -49.69
C ARG A 323 35.07 -14.24 -49.20
#